data_AF-A0A436RWE4-F1
#
_entry.id   AF-A0A436RWE4-F1
#
_cell.length_a   1.000
_cell.length_b   1.000
_cell.length_c   1.000
_cell.angle_alpha   90.00
_cell.angle_beta   90.00
_cell.angle_gamma   90.00
#
_symmetry.space_group_name_H-M   'P 1'
#
loop_
_entity.id
_entity.type
_entity.pdbx_description
1 polymer ?
#
loop_
_entity_poly.entity_id
_entity_poly.type
_entity_poly.pdbx_seq_one_letter_code
_entity_poly.pdbx_strand_id
1 'polypeptide(L)' 'PLLRQRAARIEALRADNKPTLPTTIGEELSTNPFLRWHDPAIRKHLGMEKAGDAEVFAEIRKRKDNF' A
#
# COMPACT_ATOMS: atom_id res chain seq x y z
N PRO A 1 -0.70 2.71 -11.84
CA PRO A 1 -1.74 2.01 -12.65
C PRO A 1 -2.41 0.85 -11.89
N LEU A 2 -1.63 -0.13 -11.41
CA LEU A 2 -2.15 -1.32 -10.71
C LEU A 2 -2.92 -1.01 -9.41
N LEU A 3 -2.44 -0.05 -8.59
CA LEU A 3 -3.12 0.36 -7.36
C LEU A 3 -4.53 0.91 -7.64
N ARG A 4 -4.69 1.76 -8.66
CA ARG A 4 -5.99 2.34 -9.04
C ARG A 4 -6.95 1.27 -9.58
N GLN A 5 -6.45 0.34 -10.39
CA GLN A 5 -7.23 -0.79 -10.87
C GLN A 5 -7.70 -1.70 -9.73
N ARG A 6 -6.81 -1.98 -8.76
CA ARG A 6 -7.17 -2.75 -7.57
C ARG A 6 -8.22 -2.03 -6.72
N ALA A 7 -8.08 -0.72 -6.53
CA ALA A 7 -9.07 0.09 -5.80
C ALA A 7 -10.46 0.02 -6.47
N ALA A 8 -10.53 0.24 -7.79
CA ALA A 8 -11.78 0.14 -8.54
C ALA A 8 -12.41 -1.26 -8.47
N ARG A 9 -11.59 -2.33 -8.54
CA ARG A 9 -12.06 -3.71 -8.36
C ARG A 9 -12.64 -3.94 -6.96
N ILE A 10 -11.97 -3.44 -5.93
CA ILE A 10 -12.43 -3.55 -4.54
C ILE A 10 -13.73 -2.79 -4.34
N GLU A 11 -13.86 -1.58 -4.90
CA GLU A 11 -15.08 -0.78 -4.84
C GLU A 11 -16.26 -1.52 -5.48
N ALA A 12 -16.08 -2.11 -6.66
CA ALA A 12 -17.12 -2.91 -7.33
C ALA A 12 -17.52 -4.15 -6.51
N LEU A 13 -16.56 -4.88 -5.95
CA LEU A 13 -16.85 -6.05 -5.10
C LEU A 13 -17.62 -5.66 -3.84
N ARG A 14 -17.27 -4.53 -3.22
CA ARG A 14 -17.96 -4.02 -2.03
C ARG A 14 -19.37 -3.54 -2.34
N ALA A 15 -19.58 -2.90 -3.50
CA ALA A 15 -20.93 -2.49 -3.95
C ALA A 15 -21.86 -3.70 -4.12
N ASP A 16 -21.30 -4.85 -4.51
CA ASP A 16 -22.00 -6.12 -4.65
C ASP A 16 -22.07 -6.97 -3.35
N ASN A 17 -21.64 -6.44 -2.19
CA ASN A 17 -21.51 -7.20 -0.93
C ASN A 17 -20.67 -8.48 -1.04
N LYS A 18 -19.70 -8.53 -1.96
CA LYS A 18 -18.79 -9.66 -2.15
C LYS A 18 -17.52 -9.49 -1.31
N PRO A 19 -16.91 -10.60 -0.84
CA PRO A 19 -15.63 -10.53 -0.15
C PRO A 19 -14.52 -10.05 -1.09
N THR A 20 -13.58 -9.28 -0.54
CA THR A 20 -12.36 -8.81 -1.24
C THR A 20 -11.15 -9.71 -0.97
N LEU A 21 -11.39 -10.86 -0.35
CA LEU A 21 -10.41 -11.88 0.00
C LEU A 21 -10.84 -13.22 -0.63
N PRO A 22 -9.90 -14.13 -0.92
CA PRO A 22 -8.45 -14.03 -0.70
C PRO A 22 -7.72 -13.13 -1.71
N THR A 23 -6.52 -12.66 -1.36
CA THR A 23 -5.59 -11.96 -2.27
C THR A 23 -4.31 -12.79 -2.44
N THR A 24 -3.46 -12.44 -3.42
CA THR A 24 -2.16 -13.11 -3.61
C THR A 24 -1.01 -12.26 -3.05
N ILE A 25 0.10 -12.91 -2.67
CA ILE A 25 1.34 -12.21 -2.21
C ILE A 25 1.85 -11.25 -3.30
N GLY A 26 1.78 -11.64 -4.58
CA GLY A 26 2.19 -10.78 -5.70
C GLY A 26 1.33 -9.51 -5.82
N GLU A 27 0.00 -9.64 -5.66
CA GLU A 27 -0.89 -8.48 -5.61
C GLU A 27 -0.58 -7.59 -4.40
N GLU A 28 -0.37 -8.16 -3.21
CA GLU A 28 0.02 -7.40 -2.02
C GLU A 28 1.33 -6.63 -2.23
N LEU A 29 2.39 -7.26 -2.74
CA LEU A 29 3.66 -6.57 -3.01
C LEU A 29 3.52 -5.40 -3.99
N SER A 30 2.65 -5.55 -5.00
CA SER A 30 2.46 -4.51 -6.02
C SER A 30 1.62 -3.31 -5.54
N THR A 31 0.71 -3.50 -4.59
CA THR A 31 -0.26 -2.46 -4.20
C THR A 31 -0.28 -2.10 -2.73
N ASN A 32 0.30 -2.90 -1.83
CA ASN A 32 0.26 -2.65 -0.40
C ASN A 32 1.40 -1.70 0.01
N PRO A 33 1.10 -0.49 0.53
CA PRO A 33 2.13 0.46 0.93
C PRO A 33 3.03 -0.08 2.05
N PHE A 34 2.54 -0.97 2.92
CA PHE A 34 3.34 -1.58 4.00
C PHE A 34 4.40 -2.54 3.50
N LEU A 35 4.26 -3.08 2.29
CA LEU A 35 5.23 -4.01 1.71
C LEU A 35 6.19 -3.32 0.73
N ARG A 36 6.03 -2.00 0.54
CA ARG A 36 6.79 -1.22 -0.44
C ARG A 36 7.68 -0.16 0.21
N TRP A 37 8.08 -0.36 1.47
CA TRP A 37 9.03 0.51 2.18
C TRP A 37 10.40 0.62 1.49
N HIS A 38 10.79 -0.38 0.68
CA HIS A 38 12.03 -0.37 -0.11
C HIS A 38 11.90 0.41 -1.42
N ASP A 39 10.69 0.79 -1.83
CA ASP A 39 10.44 1.47 -3.10
C ASP A 39 11.02 2.90 -3.05
N PRO A 40 12.00 3.25 -3.91
CA PRO A 40 12.59 4.59 -3.93
C PRO A 40 11.57 5.70 -4.16
N ALA A 41 10.50 5.43 -4.92
CA ALA A 41 9.45 6.42 -5.17
C ALA A 41 8.63 6.70 -3.90
N ILE A 42 8.38 5.68 -3.07
CA ILE A 42 7.71 5.85 -1.78
C ILE A 42 8.60 6.60 -0.82
N ARG A 43 9.88 6.24 -0.72
CA ARG A 43 10.85 6.96 0.12
C ARG A 43 10.96 8.43 -0.25
N LYS A 44 11.02 8.74 -1.55
CA LYS A 44 11.00 10.11 -2.06
C LYS A 44 9.72 10.85 -1.69
N HIS A 45 8.56 10.21 -1.83
CA HIS A 45 7.28 10.81 -1.43
C HIS A 45 7.18 11.06 0.08
N LEU A 46 7.85 10.24 0.88
CA LEU A 46 7.93 10.39 2.34
C LEU A 46 9.02 11.39 2.78
N GLY A 47 9.95 11.79 1.90
CA GLY A 47 11.13 12.57 2.25
C GLY A 47 12.18 11.76 3.05
N MET A 48 12.16 10.43 2.93
CA MET A 48 12.92 9.48 3.74
C MET A 48 13.90 8.63 2.90
N GLU A 49 14.49 9.24 1.86
CA GLU A 49 15.38 8.56 0.91
C GLU A 49 16.59 7.89 1.58
N LYS A 50 17.09 8.49 2.66
CA LYS A 50 18.27 8.02 3.42
C LYS A 50 17.92 7.36 4.76
N ALA A 51 16.63 7.24 5.09
CA ALA A 51 16.21 6.66 6.36
C ALA A 51 16.36 5.14 6.35
N GLY A 52 16.46 4.53 7.54
CA GLY A 52 16.46 3.09 7.70
C GLY A 52 15.10 2.47 7.34
N ASP A 53 15.11 1.20 6.95
CA ASP A 53 13.90 0.47 6.54
C ASP A 53 12.80 0.48 7.60
N ALA A 54 13.19 0.31 8.87
CA ALA A 54 12.28 0.35 10.02
C ALA A 54 11.66 1.74 10.21
N GLU A 55 12.40 2.81 9.97
CA GLU A 55 11.91 4.19 10.09
C GLU A 55 10.89 4.50 8.99
N VAL A 56 11.18 4.09 7.76
CA VAL A 56 10.24 4.23 6.63
C VAL A 56 8.95 3.46 6.90
N PHE A 57 9.04 2.23 7.41
CA PHE A 57 7.87 1.45 7.78
C PHE A 57 7.04 2.12 8.90
N ALA A 58 7.71 2.63 9.94
CA ALA A 58 7.04 3.32 11.04
C ALA A 58 6.31 4.59 10.57
N GLU A 59 6.89 5.36 9.66
CA GLU A 59 6.25 6.55 9.08
C GLU A 59 5.03 6.17 8.23
N ILE A 60 5.13 5.13 7.40
CA ILE A 60 3.98 4.61 6.61
C ILE A 60 2.83 4.23 7.55
N ARG A 61 3.13 3.57 8.68
CA ARG A 61 2.12 3.21 9.68
C ARG A 61 1.51 4.44 10.34
N LYS A 62 2.34 5.39 10.79
CA LYS A 62 1.91 6.64 11.42
C LYS A 62 0.97 7.43 10.52
N ARG A 63 1.25 7.51 9.21
CA ARG A 63 0.36 8.20 8.27
C ARG A 63 -0.99 7.49 8.13
N LYS A 64 -1.00 6.15 8.05
CA LYS A 64 -2.27 5.38 8.01
C LYS A 64 -3.09 5.54 9.29
N ASP A 65 -2.44 5.67 10.44
CA ASP A 65 -3.15 5.83 11.72
C ASP A 65 -3.79 7.21 11.89
N ASN A 66 -3.33 8.22 11.12
CA ASN A 66 -3.86 9.59 11.14
C ASN A 66 -4.74 9.92 9.90
N PHE A 67 -5.12 8.90 9.11
CA PHE A 67 -5.94 9.04 7.90
C PHE A 67 -7.36 8.53 8.12
#